data_AF-A0A0S4KNJ6-F1
#
_entry.id   AF-A0A0S4KNJ6-F1
#
_cell.length_a   1.000
_cell.length_b   1.000
_cell.length_c   1.000
_cell.angle_alpha   90.00
_cell.angle_beta   90.00
_cell.angle_gamma   90.00
#
_symmetry.space_group_name_H-M   'P 1'
#
loop_
_entity.id
_entity.type
_entity.pdbx_description
1 polymer ?
#
loop_
_entity_poly.entity_id
_entity_poly.type
_entity_poly.pdbx_seq_one_letter_code
_entity_poly.pdbx_strand_id
1 'polypeptide(L)'
;MSCTTEPTSDDARNIAPSTPVSAVDALLSSTSVRMPVGQLDRAFATKLSTRRHQYKVLFLKHLDLSGCKYITDAGLRVVSTMKRLVRLNLEGCSIAGSSLIDFPKLTRLSLRGCINITDATNLGLHGLRSVTYEERSRIPTLSKLQHLDLSGCRKITGCSLYYMPMLTHLNLSGCENVTDEGLRGISSLAALQRLDLSRCLCITGSSICNLPALTHLVLQECKRVKGEGLRGISTLAQLRYLDLSGCVNDHALEHVQHAEPNTHLPLRLQQSGPFESARL
;
A
#
# COMPACT_ATOMS: atom_id res chain seq x y z
N MET A 1 66.10 6.24 6.09
CA MET A 1 64.88 6.05 6.91
C MET A 1 63.91 7.11 6.41
N SER A 2 62.86 6.85 5.64
CA SER A 2 61.87 5.75 5.67
C SER A 2 61.18 5.59 4.30
N CYS A 3 60.78 4.33 4.00
CA CYS A 3 59.79 3.89 2.99
C CYS A 3 58.56 4.82 2.86
N THR A 4 57.85 4.91 1.73
CA THR A 4 57.10 3.82 1.05
C THR A 4 56.70 4.15 -0.41
N THR A 5 56.91 3.15 -1.27
CA THR A 5 56.15 2.67 -2.44
C THR A 5 54.85 3.35 -2.95
N GLU A 6 54.83 3.54 -4.28
CA GLU A 6 53.75 3.56 -5.32
C GLU A 6 52.44 2.74 -5.05
N PRO A 7 51.29 2.96 -5.74
CA PRO A 7 51.18 2.85 -7.21
C PRO A 7 50.13 3.68 -7.99
N THR A 8 50.30 3.57 -9.31
CA THR A 8 49.52 4.02 -10.48
C THR A 8 48.05 3.59 -10.53
N SER A 9 47.18 4.46 -11.07
CA SER A 9 45.91 4.04 -11.70
C SER A 9 45.58 4.93 -12.90
N ASP A 10 45.91 4.41 -14.08
CA ASP A 10 45.28 4.74 -15.35
C ASP A 10 43.80 4.27 -15.37
N ASP A 11 43.04 4.81 -16.32
CA ASP A 11 41.65 4.45 -16.68
C ASP A 11 40.50 5.00 -15.81
N ALA A 12 40.49 6.32 -15.61
CA ALA A 12 39.23 7.05 -15.53
C ALA A 12 38.58 7.13 -16.92
N ARG A 13 37.99 6.03 -17.40
CA ARG A 13 37.03 6.08 -18.52
C ARG A 13 35.79 6.80 -18.04
N ASN A 14 35.82 8.09 -18.32
CA ASN A 14 34.75 9.06 -18.23
C ASN A 14 33.53 8.58 -19.04
N ILE A 15 32.67 7.78 -18.42
CA ILE A 15 31.33 7.51 -18.95
C ILE A 15 30.51 8.78 -18.71
N ALA A 16 30.44 9.62 -19.73
CA ALA A 16 29.53 10.75 -19.76
C ALA A 16 28.11 10.30 -19.40
N PRO A 17 27.34 11.06 -18.60
CA PRO A 17 25.94 10.74 -18.35
C PRO A 17 25.21 10.80 -19.70
N SER A 18 24.77 9.64 -20.20
CA SER A 18 23.90 9.56 -21.37
C SER A 18 22.72 10.51 -21.17
N THR A 19 22.52 11.41 -22.12
CA THR A 19 21.43 12.40 -22.15
C THR A 19 20.12 11.80 -21.64
N PRO A 20 19.40 12.45 -20.71
CA PRO A 20 18.14 11.91 -20.22
C PRO A 20 17.14 11.88 -21.37
N VAL A 21 16.71 10.68 -21.78
CA VAL A 21 15.46 10.52 -22.53
C VAL A 21 14.41 11.29 -21.74
N SER A 22 13.86 12.35 -22.34
CA SER A 22 12.90 13.23 -21.68
C SER A 22 11.78 12.36 -21.08
N ALA A 23 11.35 12.61 -19.84
CA ALA A 23 10.18 11.95 -19.23
C ALA A 23 8.97 11.89 -20.19
N VAL A 24 8.86 12.88 -21.08
CA VAL A 24 7.87 12.91 -22.15
C VAL A 24 8.08 11.75 -23.14
N ASP A 25 9.28 11.51 -23.65
CA ASP A 25 9.55 10.43 -24.64
C ASP A 25 9.30 9.03 -24.05
N ALA A 26 9.56 8.84 -22.75
CA ALA A 26 9.19 7.63 -22.04
C ALA A 26 7.66 7.46 -21.97
N LEU A 27 6.90 8.55 -21.79
CA LEU A 27 5.43 8.54 -21.86
C LEU A 27 4.89 8.30 -23.28
N LEU A 28 5.67 8.59 -24.32
CA LEU A 28 5.25 8.46 -25.72
C LEU A 28 5.33 7.03 -26.27
N SER A 29 6.05 6.12 -25.61
CA SER A 29 6.42 4.81 -26.17
C SER A 29 5.72 3.61 -25.53
N SER A 30 4.99 3.79 -24.42
CA SER A 30 4.46 2.65 -23.65
C SER A 30 3.16 2.95 -22.91
N THR A 31 2.33 1.92 -22.70
CA THR A 31 1.14 1.96 -21.84
C THR A 31 1.46 1.86 -20.34
N SER A 32 2.72 1.54 -20.01
CA SER A 32 3.27 1.38 -18.67
C SER A 32 4.63 2.06 -18.59
N VAL A 33 4.78 3.04 -17.71
CA VAL A 33 6.00 3.84 -17.66
C VAL A 33 6.42 4.08 -16.22
N ARG A 34 7.73 3.94 -15.95
CA ARG A 34 8.37 4.40 -14.72
C ARG A 34 9.08 5.71 -14.99
N MET A 35 8.76 6.74 -14.21
CA MET A 35 9.40 8.04 -14.32
C MET A 35 10.69 8.07 -13.49
N PRO A 36 11.79 8.61 -14.02
CA PRO A 36 12.99 8.85 -13.23
C PRO A 36 12.73 9.93 -12.16
N VAL A 37 13.37 9.75 -11.00
CA VAL A 37 13.26 10.64 -9.85
C VAL A 37 13.66 12.06 -10.24
N GLY A 38 12.80 13.05 -9.95
CA GLY A 38 13.10 14.48 -10.16
C GLY A 38 12.64 15.07 -11.51
N GLN A 39 12.07 14.29 -12.43
CA GLN A 39 11.62 14.82 -13.75
C GLN A 39 10.15 15.27 -13.81
N LEU A 40 9.40 15.16 -12.71
CA LEU A 40 8.03 15.67 -12.57
C LEU A 40 8.03 17.03 -11.88
N ASP A 41 8.55 18.04 -12.55
CA ASP A 41 8.55 19.43 -12.08
C ASP A 41 7.44 20.25 -12.78
N ARG A 42 7.42 21.58 -12.55
CA ARG A 42 6.52 22.49 -13.27
C ARG A 42 6.66 22.32 -14.79
N ALA A 43 7.85 22.04 -15.33
CA ALA A 43 8.04 21.87 -16.75
C ALA A 43 7.36 20.59 -17.29
N PHE A 44 7.29 19.50 -16.52
CA PHE A 44 6.48 18.33 -16.87
C PHE A 44 4.98 18.65 -16.94
N ALA A 45 4.45 19.35 -15.91
CA ALA A 45 3.06 19.80 -15.89
C ALA A 45 2.72 20.74 -17.05
N THR A 46 3.63 21.67 -17.36
CA THR A 46 3.52 22.60 -18.51
C THR A 46 3.63 21.87 -19.85
N LYS A 47 4.47 20.83 -19.97
CA LYS A 47 4.57 20.03 -21.20
C LYS A 47 3.32 19.17 -21.43
N LEU A 48 2.73 18.59 -20.38
CA LEU A 48 1.48 17.83 -20.46
C LEU A 48 0.25 18.71 -20.72
N SER A 49 0.27 19.98 -20.28
CA SER A 49 -0.82 20.92 -20.56
C SER A 49 -0.80 21.46 -22.00
N THR A 50 0.29 21.28 -22.75
CA THR A 50 0.31 21.60 -24.18
C THR A 50 -0.44 20.55 -25.01
N ARG A 51 -1.33 21.01 -25.91
CA ARG A 51 -2.17 20.15 -26.78
C ARG A 51 -1.37 19.13 -27.61
N ARG A 52 -0.08 19.37 -27.86
CA ARG A 52 0.78 18.54 -28.73
C ARG A 52 1.17 17.18 -28.12
N HIS A 53 1.11 17.04 -26.80
CA HIS A 53 1.44 15.80 -26.08
C HIS A 53 0.24 15.21 -25.32
N GLN A 54 -0.79 16.03 -25.09
CA GLN A 54 -1.98 15.67 -24.31
C GLN A 54 -2.76 14.47 -24.86
N TYR A 55 -2.80 14.27 -26.19
CA TYR A 55 -3.49 13.12 -26.80
C TYR A 55 -2.72 11.79 -26.70
N LYS A 56 -1.40 11.84 -26.48
CA LYS A 56 -0.53 10.64 -26.45
C LYS A 56 -0.48 9.96 -25.08
N VAL A 57 -0.67 10.73 -24.00
CA VAL A 57 -0.78 10.21 -22.62
C VAL A 57 -2.17 9.65 -22.28
N LEU A 58 -3.18 9.83 -23.16
CA LEU A 58 -4.56 9.35 -22.92
C LEU A 58 -4.67 7.82 -22.84
N PHE A 59 -3.67 7.09 -23.33
CA PHE A 59 -3.65 5.63 -23.38
C PHE A 59 -2.95 4.98 -22.19
N LEU A 60 -2.28 5.77 -21.33
CA LEU A 60 -1.52 5.25 -20.22
C LEU A 60 -2.45 4.58 -19.20
N LYS A 61 -2.14 3.33 -18.86
CA LYS A 61 -2.89 2.52 -17.88
C LYS A 61 -2.12 2.36 -16.57
N HIS A 62 -0.80 2.39 -16.65
CA HIS A 62 0.10 2.16 -15.52
C HIS A 62 1.16 3.24 -15.47
N LEU A 63 1.29 3.87 -14.31
CA LEU A 63 2.31 4.90 -14.06
C LEU A 63 3.01 4.60 -12.75
N ASP A 64 4.33 4.56 -12.80
CA ASP A 64 5.19 4.40 -11.64
C ASP A 64 5.99 5.67 -11.40
N LEU A 65 5.69 6.33 -10.28
CA LEU A 65 6.33 7.54 -9.79
C LEU A 65 7.05 7.28 -8.45
N SER A 66 7.39 6.02 -8.16
CA SER A 66 8.09 5.64 -6.94
C SER A 66 9.38 6.45 -6.75
N GLY A 67 9.57 6.96 -5.53
CA GLY A 67 10.72 7.76 -5.14
C GLY A 67 10.72 9.21 -5.65
N CYS A 68 9.67 9.66 -6.35
CA CYS A 68 9.57 11.05 -6.81
C CYS A 68 9.30 12.02 -5.65
N LYS A 69 10.33 12.36 -4.86
CA LYS A 69 10.22 13.21 -3.65
C LYS A 69 9.61 14.60 -3.89
N TYR A 70 9.75 15.15 -5.10
CA TYR A 70 9.27 16.49 -5.45
C TYR A 70 7.85 16.52 -6.01
N ILE A 71 7.21 15.37 -6.21
CA ILE A 71 5.83 15.37 -6.69
C ILE A 71 4.90 15.87 -5.58
N THR A 72 4.03 16.80 -5.96
CA THR A 72 3.02 17.37 -5.07
C THR A 72 1.63 16.97 -5.54
N ASP A 73 0.62 17.17 -4.70
CA ASP A 73 -0.78 17.00 -5.09
C ASP A 73 -1.16 17.82 -6.32
N ALA A 74 -0.64 19.04 -6.46
CA ALA A 74 -0.86 19.86 -7.65
C ALA A 74 -0.30 19.20 -8.92
N GLY A 75 0.87 18.56 -8.83
CA GLY A 75 1.44 17.77 -9.93
C GLY A 75 0.58 16.55 -10.26
N LEU A 76 0.05 15.86 -9.25
CA LEU A 76 -0.85 14.72 -9.45
C LEU A 76 -2.19 15.10 -10.09
N ARG A 77 -2.71 16.32 -9.87
CA ARG A 77 -3.90 16.80 -10.61
C ARG A 77 -3.66 16.93 -12.11
N VAL A 78 -2.42 17.08 -12.55
CA VAL A 78 -2.10 17.03 -13.99
C VAL A 78 -2.09 15.57 -14.47
N VAL A 79 -1.55 14.67 -13.66
CA VAL A 79 -1.56 13.22 -13.95
C VAL A 79 -2.99 12.66 -14.00
N SER A 80 -3.93 13.21 -13.23
CA SER A 80 -5.35 12.78 -13.24
C SER A 80 -6.05 13.03 -14.59
N THR A 81 -5.48 13.87 -15.46
CA THR A 81 -5.97 14.03 -16.85
C THR A 81 -5.82 12.74 -17.68
N MET A 82 -5.00 11.79 -17.23
CA MET A 82 -4.84 10.46 -17.85
C MET A 82 -6.06 9.57 -17.56
N LYS A 83 -7.15 9.77 -18.31
CA LYS A 83 -8.48 9.15 -18.09
C LYS A 83 -8.54 7.62 -18.15
N ARG A 84 -7.46 6.94 -18.56
CA ARG A 84 -7.35 5.48 -18.64
C ARG A 84 -6.41 4.88 -17.59
N LEU A 85 -5.84 5.71 -16.71
CA LEU A 85 -4.96 5.25 -15.66
C LEU A 85 -5.73 4.37 -14.67
N VAL A 86 -5.23 3.16 -14.47
CA VAL A 86 -5.83 2.14 -13.59
C VAL A 86 -4.86 1.63 -12.53
N ARG A 87 -3.55 1.86 -12.70
CA ARG A 87 -2.52 1.57 -11.70
C ARG A 87 -1.59 2.77 -11.53
N LEU A 88 -1.36 3.15 -10.29
CA LEU A 88 -0.47 4.24 -9.92
C LEU A 88 0.43 3.81 -8.75
N ASN A 89 1.75 3.90 -8.92
CA ASN A 89 2.71 3.69 -7.85
C ASN A 89 3.29 5.05 -7.42
N LEU A 90 3.15 5.38 -6.14
CA LEU A 90 3.64 6.60 -5.49
C LEU A 90 4.50 6.28 -4.27
N GLU A 91 5.07 5.07 -4.21
CA GLU A 91 5.92 4.65 -3.11
C GLU A 91 7.00 5.70 -2.80
N GLY A 92 7.12 6.08 -1.52
CA GLY A 92 8.12 7.03 -1.05
C GLY A 92 7.94 8.48 -1.52
N CYS A 93 6.79 8.83 -2.10
CA CYS A 93 6.46 10.21 -2.45
C CYS A 93 6.04 11.03 -1.23
N SER A 94 6.26 12.35 -1.28
CA SER A 94 5.96 13.27 -0.17
C SER A 94 4.61 14.00 -0.33
N ILE A 95 3.63 13.36 -0.96
CA ILE A 95 2.29 13.94 -1.20
C ILE A 95 1.42 13.94 0.07
N ALA A 96 0.46 14.87 0.14
CA ALA A 96 -0.52 14.92 1.22
C ALA A 96 -1.75 14.02 0.94
N GLY A 97 -2.05 13.74 -0.34
CA GLY A 97 -3.10 12.78 -0.74
C GLY A 97 -4.41 13.41 -1.21
N SER A 98 -4.58 14.72 -1.04
CA SER A 98 -5.76 15.49 -1.47
C SER A 98 -6.11 15.39 -2.97
N SER A 99 -5.16 15.00 -3.80
CA SER A 99 -5.33 14.82 -5.26
C SER A 99 -5.76 13.42 -5.66
N LEU A 100 -5.75 12.44 -4.76
CA LEU A 100 -6.10 11.04 -5.06
C LEU A 100 -7.58 10.88 -5.44
N ILE A 101 -8.44 11.80 -5.01
CA ILE A 101 -9.86 11.87 -5.40
C ILE A 101 -10.03 12.06 -6.92
N ASP A 102 -9.04 12.67 -7.59
CA ASP A 102 -9.09 12.92 -9.02
C ASP A 102 -8.82 11.66 -9.86
N PHE A 103 -8.61 10.51 -9.21
CA PHE A 103 -8.33 9.22 -9.84
C PHE A 103 -9.42 8.14 -9.61
N PRO A 104 -10.69 8.40 -9.95
CA PRO A 104 -11.83 7.53 -9.60
C PRO A 104 -11.83 6.17 -10.31
N LYS A 105 -10.92 5.94 -11.26
CA LYS A 105 -10.80 4.68 -12.02
C LYS A 105 -9.65 3.79 -11.56
N LEU A 106 -8.86 4.21 -10.57
CA LEU A 106 -7.76 3.39 -10.09
C LEU A 106 -8.29 2.08 -9.50
N THR A 107 -7.63 1.00 -9.91
CA THR A 107 -7.87 -0.36 -9.42
C THR A 107 -6.70 -0.83 -8.55
N ARG A 108 -5.51 -0.26 -8.76
CA ARG A 108 -4.33 -0.50 -7.92
C ARG A 108 -3.62 0.81 -7.59
N LEU A 109 -3.29 0.98 -6.32
CA LEU A 109 -2.56 2.13 -5.80
C LEU A 109 -1.52 1.67 -4.78
N SER A 110 -0.28 2.11 -4.94
CA SER A 110 0.72 1.99 -3.88
C SER A 110 1.10 3.37 -3.38
N LEU A 111 1.04 3.55 -2.07
CA LEU A 111 1.47 4.71 -1.30
C LEU A 111 2.50 4.30 -0.25
N ARG A 112 3.14 3.14 -0.43
CA ARG A 112 4.12 2.58 0.51
C ARG A 112 5.13 3.64 0.95
N GLY A 113 5.33 3.79 2.25
CA GLY A 113 6.31 4.73 2.82
C GLY A 113 5.98 6.21 2.64
N CYS A 114 4.78 6.58 2.19
CA CYS A 114 4.36 7.98 2.11
C CYS A 114 4.07 8.54 3.52
N ILE A 115 5.03 9.27 4.08
CA ILE A 115 5.00 9.75 5.49
C ILE A 115 3.96 10.85 5.77
N ASN A 116 3.39 11.47 4.74
CA ASN A 116 2.45 12.59 4.85
C ASN A 116 1.00 12.21 4.55
N ILE A 117 0.74 10.96 4.17
CA ILE A 117 -0.61 10.44 3.96
C ILE A 117 -1.25 10.13 5.32
N THR A 118 -2.50 10.57 5.49
CA THR A 118 -3.32 10.36 6.69
C THR A 118 -4.75 10.04 6.27
N ASP A 119 -5.57 9.44 7.15
CA ASP A 119 -6.99 9.24 6.89
C ASP A 119 -7.75 10.57 6.65
N ALA A 120 -7.30 11.65 7.32
CA ALA A 120 -7.89 13.00 7.24
C ALA A 120 -7.46 13.79 5.99
N THR A 121 -6.27 13.49 5.44
CA THR A 121 -5.71 14.06 4.20
C THR A 121 -6.04 13.25 2.96
N ASN A 122 -6.87 12.23 3.17
CA ASN A 122 -8.06 12.14 2.38
C ASN A 122 -7.88 11.30 1.11
N LEU A 123 -7.93 9.98 1.29
CA LEU A 123 -8.36 9.04 0.25
C LEU A 123 -9.80 9.33 -0.29
N GLY A 124 -10.30 10.58 -0.25
CA GLY A 124 -11.51 11.06 -0.94
C GLY A 124 -12.51 11.97 -0.18
N LEU A 125 -12.35 12.26 1.11
CA LEU A 125 -13.31 12.85 2.07
C LEU A 125 -13.10 14.30 2.68
N HIS A 126 -12.36 15.24 2.07
CA HIS A 126 -11.87 16.44 2.77
C HIS A 126 -13.04 17.40 2.83
N GLY A 127 -13.53 17.68 4.04
CA GLY A 127 -14.71 18.49 4.26
C GLY A 127 -15.93 17.73 4.80
N LEU A 128 -15.84 16.41 4.97
CA LEU A 128 -16.92 15.58 5.51
C LEU A 128 -17.03 15.60 7.04
N ARG A 129 -16.86 16.76 7.68
CA ARG A 129 -17.03 16.90 9.13
C ARG A 129 -18.49 16.72 9.58
N SER A 130 -19.42 16.56 8.64
CA SER A 130 -20.82 16.18 8.87
C SER A 130 -21.43 15.71 7.55
N VAL A 131 -21.19 14.48 7.15
CA VAL A 131 -22.03 13.82 6.13
C VAL A 131 -22.73 12.64 6.74
N THR A 132 -24.04 12.65 6.54
CA THR A 132 -24.94 11.55 6.80
C THR A 132 -24.50 10.31 6.03
N TYR A 133 -24.88 9.11 6.51
CA TYR A 133 -24.54 7.84 5.86
C TYR A 133 -24.90 7.82 4.36
N GLU A 134 -25.97 8.52 3.97
CA GLU A 134 -26.47 8.59 2.60
C GLU A 134 -25.58 9.44 1.66
N GLU A 135 -25.02 10.54 2.16
CA GLU A 135 -24.14 11.43 1.37
C GLU A 135 -22.78 10.79 1.05
N ARG A 136 -22.36 9.80 1.86
CA ARG A 136 -21.11 9.04 1.68
C ARG A 136 -21.09 8.21 0.39
N SER A 137 -22.26 7.81 -0.11
CA SER A 137 -22.39 7.05 -1.37
C SER A 137 -22.11 7.89 -2.63
N ARG A 138 -22.15 9.23 -2.51
CA ARG A 138 -22.07 10.17 -3.64
C ARG A 138 -20.67 10.77 -3.82
N ILE A 139 -19.73 10.39 -2.97
CA ILE A 139 -18.38 10.94 -2.99
C ILE A 139 -17.57 10.12 -3.99
N PRO A 140 -16.98 10.75 -5.02
CA PRO A 140 -16.14 10.06 -5.99
C PRO A 140 -14.83 9.64 -5.32
N THR A 141 -14.89 8.65 -4.44
CA THR A 141 -13.74 8.06 -3.75
C THR A 141 -13.08 7.01 -4.64
N LEU A 142 -11.98 6.44 -4.17
CA LEU A 142 -11.29 5.28 -4.74
C LEU A 142 -12.16 3.99 -4.64
N SER A 143 -13.45 4.07 -4.97
CA SER A 143 -14.44 3.00 -4.80
C SER A 143 -14.19 1.79 -5.70
N LYS A 144 -13.48 1.98 -6.82
CA LYS A 144 -13.06 0.90 -7.73
C LYS A 144 -11.73 0.25 -7.35
N LEU A 145 -11.11 0.71 -6.26
CA LEU A 145 -9.80 0.23 -5.85
C LEU A 145 -9.90 -1.22 -5.35
N GLN A 146 -9.09 -2.08 -5.94
CA GLN A 146 -9.03 -3.50 -5.61
C GLN A 146 -7.76 -3.86 -4.86
N HIS A 147 -6.67 -3.11 -5.10
CA HIS A 147 -5.37 -3.33 -4.45
C HIS A 147 -4.87 -2.01 -3.90
N LEU A 148 -4.60 -1.99 -2.60
CA LEU A 148 -4.06 -0.82 -1.90
C LEU A 148 -2.87 -1.24 -1.05
N ASP A 149 -1.73 -0.60 -1.30
CA ASP A 149 -0.55 -0.72 -0.45
C ASP A 149 -0.31 0.60 0.27
N LEU A 150 -0.49 0.58 1.59
CA LEU A 150 -0.24 1.68 2.53
C LEU A 150 0.91 1.33 3.49
N SER A 151 1.69 0.29 3.20
CA SER A 151 2.74 -0.18 4.12
C SER A 151 3.71 0.94 4.52
N GLY A 152 4.01 1.05 5.81
CA GLY A 152 4.88 2.09 6.36
C GLY A 152 4.28 3.50 6.40
N CYS A 153 2.99 3.69 6.06
CA CYS A 153 2.30 4.97 6.23
C CYS A 153 1.91 5.19 7.70
N ARG A 154 2.86 5.69 8.51
CA ARG A 154 2.71 5.78 9.97
C ARG A 154 1.52 6.63 10.47
N LYS A 155 1.00 7.56 9.67
CA LYS A 155 -0.13 8.43 10.05
C LYS A 155 -1.51 7.87 9.67
N ILE A 156 -1.56 6.66 9.09
CA ILE A 156 -2.81 5.95 8.83
C ILE A 156 -3.29 5.27 10.12
N THR A 157 -4.58 5.42 10.40
CA THR A 157 -5.34 4.78 11.49
C THR A 157 -6.28 3.70 10.98
N GLY A 158 -6.67 3.73 9.69
CA GLY A 158 -7.54 2.72 9.05
C GLY A 158 -9.00 3.14 8.88
N CYS A 159 -9.42 4.28 9.45
CA CYS A 159 -10.81 4.75 9.41
C CYS A 159 -11.33 4.99 7.99
N SER A 160 -10.44 5.23 7.02
CA SER A 160 -10.77 5.50 5.62
C SER A 160 -11.11 4.25 4.79
N LEU A 161 -10.91 3.03 5.29
CA LEU A 161 -11.14 1.79 4.54
C LEU A 161 -12.59 1.58 4.09
N TYR A 162 -13.55 2.07 4.87
CA TYR A 162 -14.99 1.98 4.56
C TYR A 162 -15.36 2.53 3.18
N TYR A 163 -14.56 3.45 2.64
CA TYR A 163 -14.84 4.12 1.37
C TYR A 163 -14.27 3.40 0.13
N MET A 164 -13.69 2.21 0.33
CA MET A 164 -13.08 1.40 -0.73
C MET A 164 -13.66 -0.04 -0.69
N PRO A 165 -14.98 -0.22 -0.90
CA PRO A 165 -15.67 -1.50 -0.68
C PRO A 165 -15.23 -2.62 -1.62
N MET A 166 -14.57 -2.30 -2.74
CA MET A 166 -14.11 -3.27 -3.73
C MET A 166 -12.69 -3.80 -3.48
N LEU A 167 -12.08 -3.46 -2.33
CA LEU A 167 -10.76 -3.95 -1.97
C LEU A 167 -10.74 -5.49 -1.88
N THR A 168 -9.77 -6.07 -2.59
CA THR A 168 -9.45 -7.50 -2.57
C THR A 168 -8.09 -7.75 -1.92
N HIS A 169 -7.20 -6.77 -1.98
CA HIS A 169 -5.84 -6.81 -1.43
C HIS A 169 -5.56 -5.52 -0.68
N LEU A 170 -5.22 -5.64 0.59
CA LEU A 170 -4.86 -4.52 1.45
C LEU A 170 -3.58 -4.82 2.21
N ASN A 171 -2.58 -3.95 2.07
CA ASN A 171 -1.37 -3.97 2.86
C ASN A 171 -1.29 -2.72 3.74
N LEU A 172 -1.27 -2.92 5.06
CA LEU A 172 -1.08 -1.91 6.09
C LEU A 172 0.15 -2.22 6.95
N SER A 173 1.05 -3.09 6.50
CA SER A 173 2.20 -3.52 7.30
C SER A 173 3.04 -2.32 7.74
N GLY A 174 3.42 -2.25 9.01
CA GLY A 174 4.20 -1.15 9.57
C GLY A 174 3.42 0.17 9.73
N CYS A 175 2.08 0.15 9.62
CA CYS A 175 1.24 1.27 10.01
C CYS A 175 0.99 1.22 11.53
N GLU A 176 1.92 1.77 12.30
CA GLU A 176 1.96 1.68 13.77
C GLU A 176 0.71 2.25 14.48
N ASN A 177 0.00 3.19 13.84
CA ASN A 177 -1.20 3.85 14.39
C ASN A 177 -2.52 3.17 14.04
N VAL A 178 -2.49 2.03 13.33
CA VAL A 178 -3.70 1.24 13.04
C VAL A 178 -4.16 0.50 14.30
N THR A 179 -5.44 0.65 14.65
CA THR A 179 -6.10 0.05 15.83
C THR A 179 -7.32 -0.76 15.43
N ASP A 180 -7.85 -1.61 16.32
CA ASP A 180 -9.10 -2.33 16.06
C ASP A 180 -10.28 -1.37 15.79
N GLU A 181 -10.36 -0.23 16.48
CA GLU A 181 -11.39 0.79 16.24
C GLU A 181 -11.22 1.42 14.85
N GLY A 182 -10.00 1.72 14.44
CA GLY A 182 -9.72 2.21 13.09
C GLY A 182 -10.07 1.19 12.00
N LEU A 183 -9.94 -0.10 12.30
CA LEU A 183 -10.32 -1.20 11.42
C LEU A 183 -11.77 -1.66 11.57
N ARG A 184 -12.61 -1.00 12.37
CA ARG A 184 -14.02 -1.40 12.58
C ARG A 184 -14.80 -1.54 11.26
N GLY A 185 -14.45 -0.75 10.25
CA GLY A 185 -15.06 -0.81 8.92
C GLY A 185 -14.56 -1.95 8.02
N ILE A 186 -13.53 -2.71 8.41
CA ILE A 186 -12.92 -3.74 7.54
C ILE A 186 -13.89 -4.87 7.20
N SER A 187 -14.83 -5.19 8.10
CA SER A 187 -15.88 -6.20 7.88
C SER A 187 -16.84 -5.85 6.74
N SER A 188 -16.92 -4.58 6.34
CA SER A 188 -17.68 -4.15 5.16
C SER A 188 -17.02 -4.53 3.83
N LEU A 189 -15.73 -4.90 3.85
CA LEU A 189 -14.97 -5.27 2.66
C LEU A 189 -15.23 -6.73 2.29
N ALA A 190 -16.44 -7.03 1.83
CA ALA A 190 -16.90 -8.39 1.54
C ALA A 190 -16.06 -9.13 0.49
N ALA A 191 -15.32 -8.39 -0.36
CA ALA A 191 -14.43 -8.96 -1.38
C ALA A 191 -12.96 -9.09 -0.93
N LEU A 192 -12.62 -8.72 0.31
CA LEU A 192 -11.23 -8.72 0.78
C LEU A 192 -10.69 -10.15 0.89
N GLN A 193 -9.64 -10.45 0.13
CA GLN A 193 -9.04 -11.79 0.04
C GLN A 193 -7.68 -11.87 0.72
N ARG A 194 -6.89 -10.78 0.66
CA ARG A 194 -5.56 -10.69 1.25
C ARG A 194 -5.43 -9.46 2.13
N LEU A 195 -5.02 -9.69 3.37
CA LEU A 195 -4.80 -8.65 4.36
C LEU A 195 -3.44 -8.84 5.03
N ASP A 196 -2.61 -7.82 4.97
CA ASP A 196 -1.34 -7.76 5.70
C ASP A 196 -1.38 -6.62 6.72
N LEU A 197 -1.28 -6.98 8.00
CA LEU A 197 -1.21 -6.07 9.14
C LEU A 197 0.10 -6.27 9.92
N SER A 198 1.13 -6.83 9.30
CA SER A 198 2.41 -7.09 9.97
C SER A 198 2.95 -5.82 10.62
N ARG A 199 3.47 -5.92 11.85
CA ARG A 199 4.00 -4.78 12.62
C ARG A 199 2.97 -3.66 12.89
N CYS A 200 1.67 -3.95 12.82
CA CYS A 200 0.63 -3.07 13.35
C CYS A 200 0.53 -3.25 14.87
N LEU A 201 1.36 -2.53 15.63
CA LEU A 201 1.59 -2.81 17.05
C LEU A 201 0.38 -2.55 17.97
N CYS A 202 -0.66 -1.89 17.48
CA CYS A 202 -1.83 -1.50 18.29
C CYS A 202 -3.08 -2.37 18.08
N ILE A 203 -3.03 -3.37 17.19
CA ILE A 203 -4.19 -4.27 16.94
C ILE A 203 -4.21 -5.44 17.92
N THR A 204 -5.40 -5.82 18.36
CA THR A 204 -5.64 -7.01 19.21
C THR A 204 -6.21 -8.19 18.42
N GLY A 205 -6.67 -7.95 17.19
CA GLY A 205 -7.29 -8.94 16.33
C GLY A 205 -8.82 -9.00 16.47
N SER A 206 -9.39 -8.23 17.40
CA SER A 206 -10.85 -8.19 17.64
C SER A 206 -11.64 -7.63 16.45
N SER A 207 -11.04 -6.71 15.68
CA SER A 207 -11.67 -6.20 14.45
C SER A 207 -11.59 -7.16 13.25
N ILE A 208 -10.78 -8.22 13.34
CA ILE A 208 -10.51 -9.15 12.24
C ILE A 208 -11.49 -10.32 12.32
N CYS A 209 -12.76 -10.00 12.16
CA CYS A 209 -13.86 -10.96 12.14
C CYS A 209 -14.81 -10.63 10.98
N ASN A 210 -15.67 -11.57 10.60
CA ASN A 210 -16.68 -11.38 9.55
C ASN A 210 -16.10 -10.93 8.19
N LEU A 211 -15.00 -11.55 7.76
CA LEU A 211 -14.40 -11.31 6.43
C LEU A 211 -14.64 -12.55 5.55
N PRO A 212 -15.78 -12.64 4.85
CA PRO A 212 -16.26 -13.89 4.23
C PRO A 212 -15.40 -14.38 3.07
N ALA A 213 -14.62 -13.50 2.44
CA ALA A 213 -13.74 -13.84 1.32
C ALA A 213 -12.26 -13.92 1.71
N LEU A 214 -11.90 -13.70 2.98
CA LEU A 214 -10.49 -13.61 3.38
C LEU A 214 -9.83 -14.98 3.31
N THR A 215 -8.77 -15.08 2.50
CA THR A 215 -8.02 -16.33 2.28
C THR A 215 -6.59 -16.24 2.81
N HIS A 216 -6.01 -15.05 2.88
CA HIS A 216 -4.65 -14.84 3.37
C HIS A 216 -4.62 -13.70 4.38
N LEU A 217 -4.13 -14.00 5.58
CA LEU A 217 -3.96 -13.04 6.67
C LEU A 217 -2.51 -13.10 7.18
N VAL A 218 -1.84 -11.95 7.21
CA VAL A 218 -0.49 -11.81 7.75
C VAL A 218 -0.54 -10.87 8.95
N LEU A 219 -0.10 -11.35 10.10
CA LEU A 219 -0.10 -10.60 11.36
C LEU A 219 1.29 -10.49 11.97
N GLN A 220 2.37 -10.76 11.23
CA GLN A 220 3.73 -10.87 11.78
C GLN A 220 4.09 -9.74 12.76
N GLU A 221 4.71 -10.08 13.88
CA GLU A 221 5.13 -9.14 14.94
C GLU A 221 3.99 -8.32 15.58
N CYS A 222 2.72 -8.72 15.43
CA CYS A 222 1.59 -8.11 16.13
C CYS A 222 1.42 -8.69 17.55
N LYS A 223 2.29 -8.25 18.46
CA LYS A 223 2.43 -8.75 19.85
C LYS A 223 1.18 -8.65 20.73
N ARG A 224 0.17 -7.90 20.30
CA ARG A 224 -1.09 -7.68 21.02
C ARG A 224 -2.21 -8.64 20.57
N VAL A 225 -2.00 -9.39 19.50
CA VAL A 225 -2.94 -10.42 19.04
C VAL A 225 -2.84 -11.63 19.97
N LYS A 226 -3.94 -11.90 20.70
CA LYS A 226 -4.03 -12.95 21.74
C LYS A 226 -5.36 -13.70 21.64
N GLY A 227 -5.60 -14.65 22.54
CA GLY A 227 -6.73 -15.60 22.52
C GLY A 227 -8.08 -15.05 22.04
N GLU A 228 -8.57 -13.93 22.59
CA GLU A 228 -9.86 -13.35 22.15
C GLU A 228 -9.84 -12.86 20.68
N GLY A 229 -8.76 -12.22 20.23
CA GLY A 229 -8.61 -11.84 18.82
C GLY A 229 -8.46 -13.05 17.89
N LEU A 230 -7.78 -14.09 18.37
CA LEU A 230 -7.61 -15.34 17.63
C LEU A 230 -8.93 -16.12 17.48
N ARG A 231 -9.84 -16.05 18.47
CA ARG A 231 -11.20 -16.60 18.35
C ARG A 231 -11.99 -15.92 17.24
N GLY A 232 -11.85 -14.61 17.06
CA GLY A 232 -12.46 -13.90 15.93
C GLY A 232 -11.91 -14.40 14.60
N ILE A 233 -10.58 -14.53 14.50
CA ILE A 233 -9.89 -15.01 13.29
C ILE A 233 -10.27 -16.46 12.97
N SER A 234 -10.52 -17.29 13.98
CA SER A 234 -10.90 -18.68 13.77
C SER A 234 -12.30 -18.86 13.16
N THR A 235 -13.13 -17.81 13.16
CA THR A 235 -14.44 -17.81 12.47
C THR A 235 -14.34 -17.57 10.96
N LEU A 236 -13.15 -17.25 10.43
CA LEU A 236 -12.95 -16.90 9.02
C LEU A 236 -12.97 -18.15 8.12
N ALA A 237 -14.17 -18.53 7.68
CA ALA A 237 -14.45 -19.77 6.94
C ALA A 237 -13.81 -19.90 5.55
N GLN A 238 -13.07 -18.90 5.04
CA GLN A 238 -12.32 -19.02 3.79
C GLN A 238 -10.82 -18.89 3.98
N LEU A 239 -10.35 -18.73 5.22
CA LEU A 239 -8.94 -18.53 5.50
C LEU A 239 -8.15 -19.79 5.11
N ARG A 240 -7.03 -19.60 4.40
CA ARG A 240 -6.16 -20.68 3.92
C ARG A 240 -4.71 -20.49 4.34
N TYR A 241 -4.33 -19.25 4.59
CA TYR A 241 -2.99 -18.86 5.03
C TYR A 241 -3.10 -17.89 6.19
N LEU A 242 -2.44 -18.22 7.29
CA LEU A 242 -2.32 -17.37 8.46
C LEU A 242 -0.86 -17.35 8.95
N ASP A 243 -0.28 -16.17 9.01
CA ASP A 243 1.06 -15.96 9.55
C ASP A 243 0.99 -15.20 10.88
N LEU A 244 1.44 -15.87 11.94
CA LEU A 244 1.48 -15.35 13.31
C LEU A 244 2.92 -15.24 13.84
N SER A 245 3.92 -15.24 12.95
CA SER A 245 5.33 -15.19 13.34
C SER A 245 5.61 -13.96 14.22
N GLY A 246 6.11 -14.17 15.44
CA GLY A 246 6.39 -13.08 16.39
C GLY A 246 5.17 -12.47 17.10
N CYS A 247 3.97 -13.06 17.02
CA CYS A 247 2.74 -12.54 17.66
C CYS A 247 2.42 -13.18 19.02
N VAL A 248 2.70 -14.48 19.17
CA VAL A 248 2.15 -15.33 20.24
C VAL A 248 3.24 -16.11 20.99
N ASN A 249 2.94 -16.40 22.25
CA ASN A 249 3.57 -17.47 23.03
C ASN A 249 2.65 -18.69 22.91
N ASP A 250 3.21 -19.89 22.87
CA ASP A 250 2.61 -21.15 22.36
C ASP A 250 1.14 -21.46 22.75
N HIS A 251 0.67 -21.06 23.94
CA HIS A 251 -0.68 -21.38 24.44
C HIS A 251 -1.85 -20.74 23.67
N ALA A 252 -1.65 -19.61 22.97
CA ALA A 252 -2.74 -18.93 22.27
C ALA A 252 -3.17 -19.65 20.97
N LEU A 253 -2.32 -20.54 20.44
CA LEU A 253 -2.51 -21.24 19.18
C LEU A 253 -3.47 -22.43 19.28
N GLU A 254 -3.67 -22.98 20.48
CA GLU A 254 -4.62 -24.07 20.71
C GLU A 254 -6.03 -23.69 20.22
N HIS A 255 -6.43 -22.42 20.39
CA HIS A 255 -7.73 -21.91 19.92
C HIS A 255 -7.87 -21.83 18.39
N VAL A 256 -6.77 -21.67 17.65
CA VAL A 256 -6.79 -21.60 16.18
C VAL A 256 -6.67 -23.00 15.55
N GLN A 257 -5.92 -23.90 16.20
CA GLN A 257 -5.76 -25.28 15.76
C GLN A 257 -7.00 -26.16 16.03
N HIS A 258 -7.70 -25.93 17.14
CA HIS A 258 -8.93 -26.66 17.51
C HIS A 258 -10.21 -26.02 17.00
N ALA A 259 -10.14 -24.83 16.40
CA ALA A 259 -11.28 -24.31 15.67
C ALA A 259 -11.48 -25.21 14.45
N GLU A 260 -12.39 -26.18 14.56
CA GLU A 260 -12.80 -27.02 13.44
C GLU A 260 -13.18 -26.10 12.29
N PRO A 261 -12.35 -26.05 11.24
CA PRO A 261 -12.62 -25.09 10.23
C PRO A 261 -13.75 -25.72 9.40
N ASN A 262 -14.82 -24.96 9.18
CA ASN A 262 -15.85 -25.27 8.17
C ASN A 262 -15.26 -25.24 6.74
N THR A 263 -13.99 -25.63 6.57
CA THR A 263 -13.18 -25.51 5.36
C THR A 263 -12.76 -26.88 4.89
N HIS A 264 -13.12 -27.21 3.64
CA HIS A 264 -12.67 -28.41 2.92
C HIS A 264 -11.14 -28.41 2.60
N LEU A 265 -10.35 -27.49 3.16
CA LEU A 265 -8.91 -27.34 2.90
C LEU A 265 -8.17 -26.99 4.21
N PRO A 266 -6.97 -27.54 4.46
CA PRO A 266 -6.21 -27.27 5.69
C PRO A 266 -5.68 -25.83 5.72
N LEU A 267 -5.81 -25.17 6.87
CA LEU A 267 -5.18 -23.89 7.18
C LEU A 267 -3.65 -24.04 7.23
N ARG A 268 -2.92 -23.28 6.40
CA ARG A 268 -1.45 -23.18 6.50
C ARG A 268 -1.09 -22.13 7.53
N LEU A 269 -0.45 -22.59 8.62
CA LEU A 269 0.09 -21.73 9.68
C LEU A 269 1.59 -21.54 9.46
N GLN A 270 2.03 -20.28 9.33
CA GLN A 270 3.45 -19.93 9.32
C GLN A 270 3.85 -19.37 10.69
N GLN A 271 4.95 -19.90 11.24
CA GLN A 271 5.55 -19.49 12.50
C GLN A 271 7.07 -19.37 12.33
N SER A 272 7.67 -18.37 12.98
CA SER A 272 9.11 -18.36 13.25
C SER A 272 9.38 -19.22 14.49
N GLY A 273 10.06 -20.36 14.32
CA GLY A 273 10.59 -21.10 15.47
C GLY A 273 11.60 -20.26 16.27
N PRO A 274 11.88 -20.60 17.54
CA PRO A 274 13.08 -20.08 18.17
C PRO A 274 14.27 -20.45 17.26
N PHE A 275 15.26 -19.57 17.14
CA PHE A 275 16.53 -19.93 16.52
C PHE A 275 16.99 -21.25 17.16
N GLU A 276 16.84 -22.38 16.46
CA GLU A 276 17.67 -23.54 16.72
C GLU A 276 19.07 -23.08 16.36
N SER A 277 19.76 -22.51 17.36
CA SER A 277 21.20 -22.62 17.41
C SER A 277 21.46 -24.11 17.35
N ALA A 278 22.00 -24.57 16.22
CA ALA A 278 22.68 -25.84 16.15
C ALA A 278 23.55 -25.99 17.41
N ARG A 279 23.17 -26.90 18.29
CA ARG A 279 24.08 -27.48 19.25
C ARG A 279 24.26 -28.93 18.81
N LEU A 280 25.54 -29.23 18.62
CA LEU A 280 26.17 -30.53 18.37
C LEU A 280 25.53 -31.67 19.16
#